data_AF-A0A8S3RQW0-F1
#
_entry.id   AF-A0A8S3RQW0-F1
#
_cell.length_a   1.000
_cell.length_b   1.000
_cell.length_c   1.000
_cell.angle_alpha   90.00
_cell.angle_beta   90.00
_cell.angle_gamma   90.00
#
_symmetry.space_group_name_H-M   'P 1'
#
loop_
_entity.id
_entity.type
_entity.pdbx_description
1 polymer ?
#
loop_
_entity_poly.entity_id
_entity_poly.type
_entity_poly.pdbx_seq_one_letter_code
_entity_poly.pdbx_strand_id
1 'polypeptide(L)'
;MDSVINDEQGIELYNQLSQVWAKAGMYARKWLSNSKAVLQCIPEEDRASQVDLDERYLPSVKTLGVIWQADNEIFTFKANPPADDFKFTKRNILSKVATLFDPLGFIAPYTIRGKLLLQEMWTAGLDWDDYESNRRNSHSSHPKQWRHVPTKVNPADLESRDEYNAFIKSKDLPKTSKLLGLQPRIDENGLIRCDGRYEYAEFLSFDARNPIILPRKNWVTKLIVKRYHELGKHVSGTNQTFSALSSRFWIISGREEIREYEHECYTCRKRKAKVAEQVMASLPEIRFKTPLHAFDGTAVDFDGPFITVQGRGKRRQKRYLCLFTCLASRAVHLEVAFGLDTDSFLNAFYRMVNRRGLPKEIISDNGTNFVGANRELKRTSCAFRQR
;
A
#
# COMPACT_ATOMS: atom_id res chain seq x y z
N MET A 1 0.91 21.83 0.59
CA MET A 1 1.90 22.36 -0.35
C MET A 1 1.07 22.74 -1.54
N ASP A 2 0.96 24.02 -1.78
CA ASP A 2 0.06 24.59 -2.77
C ASP A 2 0.89 25.33 -3.82
N SER A 3 0.38 25.42 -5.04
CA SER A 3 1.01 26.11 -6.16
C SER A 3 0.04 27.15 -6.70
N VAL A 4 0.59 28.30 -7.07
CA VAL A 4 -0.14 29.48 -7.55
C VAL A 4 0.58 30.03 -8.79
N ILE A 5 -0.13 30.83 -9.59
CA ILE A 5 0.35 31.24 -10.92
C ILE A 5 1.36 32.39 -10.84
N ASN A 6 1.24 33.27 -9.83
CA ASN A 6 2.10 34.43 -9.66
C ASN A 6 2.38 34.75 -8.17
N ASP A 7 3.36 35.63 -7.94
CA ASP A 7 3.80 36.02 -6.60
C ASP A 7 2.69 36.73 -5.80
N GLU A 8 1.86 37.54 -6.46
CA GLU A 8 0.73 38.24 -5.83
C GLU A 8 -0.28 37.26 -5.21
N GLN A 9 -0.67 36.22 -5.96
CA GLN A 9 -1.51 35.14 -5.45
C GLN A 9 -0.82 34.35 -4.34
N GLY A 10 0.50 34.22 -4.38
CA GLY A 10 1.28 33.56 -3.33
C GLY A 10 1.23 34.33 -2.01
N ILE A 11 1.36 35.65 -2.08
CA ILE A 11 1.24 36.54 -0.91
C ILE A 11 -0.20 36.53 -0.39
N GLU A 12 -1.19 36.60 -1.28
CA GLU A 12 -2.60 36.51 -0.91
C GLU A 12 -2.91 35.18 -0.21
N LEU A 13 -2.42 34.06 -0.75
CA LEU A 13 -2.60 32.73 -0.18
C LEU A 13 -1.99 32.63 1.22
N TYR A 14 -0.78 33.16 1.42
CA TYR A 14 -0.16 33.24 2.75
C TYR A 14 -1.05 34.02 3.74
N ASN A 15 -1.59 35.17 3.34
CA ASN A 15 -2.44 36.00 4.18
C ASN A 15 -3.76 35.30 4.53
N GLN A 16 -4.43 34.72 3.54
CA GLN A 16 -5.69 33.98 3.72
C GLN A 16 -5.48 32.79 4.66
N LEU A 17 -4.45 31.98 4.44
CA LEU A 17 -4.14 30.83 5.29
C LEU A 17 -3.82 31.30 6.71
N SER A 18 -2.98 32.31 6.87
CA SER A 18 -2.62 32.85 8.19
C SER A 18 -3.85 33.32 8.97
N GLN A 19 -4.82 33.97 8.31
CA GLN A 19 -6.09 34.37 8.94
C GLN A 19 -6.96 33.16 9.31
N VAL A 20 -7.03 32.13 8.46
CA VAL A 20 -7.80 30.91 8.74
C VAL A 20 -7.22 30.18 9.95
N TRP A 21 -5.91 29.99 10.00
CA TRP A 21 -5.25 29.36 11.16
C TRP A 21 -5.42 30.20 12.43
N ALA A 22 -5.33 31.53 12.31
CA ALA A 22 -5.53 32.43 13.45
C ALA A 22 -6.95 32.34 14.04
N LYS A 23 -7.98 32.15 13.21
CA LYS A 23 -9.36 31.89 13.69
C LYS A 23 -9.47 30.62 14.53
N ALA A 24 -8.60 29.64 14.29
CA ALA A 24 -8.49 28.42 15.09
C ALA A 24 -7.52 28.55 16.28
N GLY A 25 -6.97 29.75 16.54
CA GLY A 25 -5.97 29.98 17.59
C GLY A 25 -4.60 29.35 17.29
N MET A 26 -4.34 29.02 16.02
CA MET A 26 -3.11 28.38 15.56
C MET A 26 -2.30 29.35 14.70
N TYR A 27 -0.98 29.24 14.76
CA TYR A 27 -0.07 30.05 13.95
C TYR A 27 0.83 29.13 13.13
N ALA A 28 0.71 29.20 11.80
CA ALA A 28 1.54 28.41 10.89
C ALA A 28 2.98 28.94 10.89
N ARG A 29 3.94 28.05 11.09
CA ARG A 29 5.39 28.37 11.09
C ARG A 29 6.10 27.50 10.07
N LYS A 30 7.34 27.86 9.73
CA LYS A 30 8.20 27.20 8.74
C LYS A 30 7.70 27.34 7.30
N TRP A 31 7.20 28.52 6.96
CA TRP A 31 6.85 28.83 5.58
C TRP A 31 8.10 28.83 4.69
N LEU A 32 7.92 28.31 3.47
CA LEU A 32 8.94 28.27 2.43
C LEU A 32 8.25 28.44 1.07
N SER A 33 8.88 29.21 0.20
CA SER A 33 8.44 29.45 -1.18
C SER A 33 9.68 29.43 -2.09
N ASN A 34 9.48 29.11 -3.36
CA ASN A 34 10.49 29.23 -4.40
C ASN A 34 10.69 30.68 -4.88
N SER A 35 9.76 31.59 -4.57
CA SER A 35 9.88 33.01 -4.89
C SER A 35 10.41 33.81 -3.70
N LYS A 36 11.51 34.54 -3.93
CA LYS A 36 12.10 35.46 -2.94
C LYS A 36 11.15 36.62 -2.60
N ALA A 37 10.37 37.11 -3.56
CA ALA A 37 9.39 38.19 -3.35
C ALA A 37 8.30 37.76 -2.36
N VAL A 38 7.78 36.53 -2.50
CA VAL A 38 6.80 35.98 -1.55
C VAL A 38 7.41 35.79 -0.17
N LEU A 39 8.65 35.28 -0.08
CA LEU A 39 9.34 35.08 1.21
C LEU A 39 9.60 36.40 1.96
N GLN A 40 9.90 37.48 1.24
CA GLN A 40 10.11 38.81 1.84
C GLN A 40 8.86 39.33 2.56
N CYS A 41 7.67 39.03 2.05
CA CYS A 41 6.40 39.41 2.68
C CYS A 41 6.06 38.59 3.94
N ILE A 42 6.71 37.44 4.15
CA ILE A 42 6.49 36.57 5.30
C ILE A 42 7.41 37.02 6.45
N PRO A 43 6.94 37.21 7.69
CA PRO A 43 7.78 37.55 8.84
C PRO A 43 8.87 36.50 9.09
N GLU A 44 10.09 36.93 9.43
CA GLU A 44 11.24 36.04 9.64
C GLU A 44 10.98 34.91 10.64
N GLU A 45 10.23 35.22 11.69
CA GLU A 45 9.84 34.29 12.74
C GLU A 45 8.95 33.14 12.25
N ASP A 46 8.23 33.34 11.16
CA ASP A 46 7.33 32.38 10.52
C ASP A 46 8.01 31.59 9.40
N ARG A 47 9.17 32.02 8.90
CA ARG A 47 9.94 31.35 7.84
C ARG A 47 10.58 30.04 8.34
N ALA A 48 10.94 29.16 7.41
CA ALA A 48 11.73 27.98 7.72
C ALA A 48 13.12 28.40 8.23
N SER A 49 13.63 27.72 9.26
CA SER A 49 14.85 28.07 10.02
C SER A 49 16.17 28.03 9.24
N GLN A 50 16.12 27.78 7.93
CA GLN A 50 17.28 27.73 7.03
C GLN A 50 17.19 28.80 5.92
N VAL A 51 16.15 29.64 5.94
CA VAL A 51 15.93 30.68 4.92
C VAL A 51 16.77 31.90 5.28
N ASP A 52 17.90 32.04 4.60
CA ASP A 52 18.66 33.28 4.50
C ASP A 52 18.37 33.91 3.13
N LEU A 53 17.87 35.14 3.11
CA LEU A 53 17.52 35.83 1.86
C LEU A 53 18.74 36.50 1.19
N ASP A 54 19.81 36.71 1.96
CA ASP A 54 21.05 37.33 1.51
C ASP A 54 21.97 36.32 0.79
N GLU A 55 21.71 35.02 0.94
CA GLU A 55 22.38 33.97 0.19
C GLU A 55 21.88 33.87 -1.27
N ARG A 56 22.80 33.50 -2.18
CA ARG A 56 22.48 33.30 -3.62
C ARG A 56 21.46 32.19 -3.87
N TYR A 57 21.34 31.23 -2.95
CA TYR A 57 20.54 30.02 -3.09
C TYR A 57 19.63 29.85 -1.87
N LEU A 58 18.36 29.48 -2.09
CA LEU A 58 17.41 29.11 -1.04
C LEU A 58 17.73 27.70 -0.48
N PRO A 59 17.41 27.45 0.80
CA PRO A 59 17.74 26.19 1.46
C PRO A 59 16.98 24.98 0.88
N SER A 60 17.64 23.82 0.90
CA SER A 60 16.98 22.53 0.67
C SER A 60 16.28 22.05 1.94
N VAL A 61 14.96 21.90 1.92
CA VAL A 61 14.18 21.48 3.10
C VAL A 61 13.56 20.10 2.87
N LYS A 62 13.50 19.28 3.93
CA LYS A 62 12.74 18.02 3.89
C LYS A 62 11.25 18.33 4.01
N THR A 63 10.49 18.07 2.95
CA THR A 63 9.04 18.24 2.92
C THR A 63 8.38 16.90 2.63
N LEU A 64 7.50 16.45 3.54
CA LEU A 64 6.84 15.13 3.46
C LEU A 64 7.81 13.95 3.28
N GLY A 65 9.04 14.07 3.80
CA GLY A 65 10.09 13.05 3.72
C GLY A 65 10.92 13.05 2.43
N VAL A 66 10.60 13.91 1.45
CA VAL A 66 11.40 14.15 0.23
C VAL A 66 12.15 15.47 0.37
N ILE A 67 13.30 15.64 -0.29
CA ILE A 67 14.07 16.89 -0.24
C ILE A 67 13.53 17.81 -1.33
N TRP A 68 13.11 19.02 -0.97
CA TRP A 68 12.69 20.04 -1.93
C TRP A 68 13.76 21.12 -2.02
N GLN A 69 14.23 21.39 -3.24
CA GLN A 69 15.11 22.50 -3.56
C GLN A 69 14.26 23.64 -4.11
N ALA A 70 13.98 24.63 -3.26
CA ALA A 70 13.03 25.70 -3.56
C ALA A 70 13.47 26.53 -4.78
N ASP A 71 14.76 26.85 -4.93
CA ASP A 71 15.27 27.66 -6.06
C ASP A 71 14.91 27.12 -7.44
N ASN A 72 15.05 25.80 -7.61
CA ASN A 72 14.89 25.15 -8.90
C ASN A 72 13.52 24.49 -9.06
N GLU A 73 12.65 24.57 -8.06
CA GLU A 73 11.39 23.82 -7.96
C GLU A 73 11.55 22.29 -8.12
N ILE A 74 12.70 21.73 -7.69
CA ILE A 74 13.01 20.31 -7.89
C ILE A 74 12.83 19.53 -6.58
N PHE A 75 12.07 18.43 -6.66
CA PHE A 75 12.14 17.36 -5.67
C PHE A 75 13.34 16.48 -5.95
N THR A 76 14.17 16.27 -4.93
CA THR A 76 15.36 15.44 -5.00
C THR A 76 15.36 14.36 -3.91
N PHE A 77 16.12 13.31 -4.17
CA PHE A 77 16.27 12.17 -3.28
C PHE A 77 17.75 11.99 -2.98
N LYS A 78 18.09 11.82 -1.70
CA LYS A 78 19.46 11.47 -1.32
C LYS A 78 19.64 9.97 -1.47
N ALA A 79 20.33 9.56 -2.53
CA ALA A 79 20.73 8.17 -2.73
C ALA A 79 22.17 7.96 -2.23
N ASN A 80 22.39 6.91 -1.45
CA ASN A 80 23.72 6.47 -1.05
C ASN A 80 24.06 5.17 -1.80
N PRO A 81 24.83 5.24 -2.90
CA PRO A 81 25.13 4.06 -3.70
C PRO A 81 25.82 2.96 -2.86
N PRO A 82 25.68 1.68 -3.24
CA PRO A 82 26.46 0.61 -2.64
C PRO A 82 27.96 0.83 -2.90
N ALA A 83 28.81 0.46 -1.94
CA ALA A 83 30.26 0.43 -2.13
C ALA A 83 30.66 -0.73 -3.06
N ASP A 84 31.89 -0.71 -3.58
CA ASP A 84 32.37 -1.73 -4.53
C ASP A 84 32.43 -3.14 -3.92
N ASP A 85 32.58 -3.24 -2.59
CA ASP A 85 32.59 -4.48 -1.82
C ASP A 85 31.19 -4.90 -1.31
N PHE A 86 30.13 -4.26 -1.81
CA PHE A 86 28.78 -4.51 -1.34
C PHE A 86 28.32 -5.95 -1.59
N LYS A 87 28.06 -6.67 -0.50
CA LYS A 87 27.52 -8.03 -0.55
C LYS A 87 26.02 -8.00 -0.86
N PHE A 88 25.64 -8.61 -1.98
CA PHE A 88 24.24 -8.75 -2.41
C PHE A 88 23.50 -9.84 -1.61
N THR A 89 23.23 -9.55 -0.34
CA THR A 89 22.38 -10.36 0.54
C THR A 89 20.99 -9.76 0.65
N LYS A 90 19.97 -10.56 1.01
CA LYS A 90 18.60 -10.07 1.24
C LYS A 90 18.58 -8.93 2.26
N ARG A 91 19.35 -9.07 3.34
CA ARG A 91 19.48 -8.06 4.40
C ARG A 91 20.03 -6.74 3.87
N ASN A 92 21.12 -6.78 3.11
CA ASN A 92 21.79 -5.59 2.61
C ASN A 92 20.95 -4.88 1.54
N ILE A 93 20.32 -5.64 0.64
CA ILE A 93 19.43 -5.10 -0.39
C ILE A 93 18.22 -4.42 0.27
N LEU A 94 17.57 -5.09 1.22
CA LEU A 94 16.43 -4.51 1.95
C LEU A 94 16.84 -3.22 2.67
N SER A 95 17.98 -3.24 3.37
CA SER A 95 18.50 -2.07 4.08
C SER A 95 18.74 -0.90 3.13
N LYS A 96 19.28 -1.14 1.93
CA LYS A 96 19.50 -0.08 0.93
C LYS A 96 18.20 0.45 0.34
N VAL A 97 17.27 -0.43 -0.06
CA VAL A 97 15.97 -0.02 -0.59
C VAL A 97 15.18 0.80 0.43
N ALA A 98 15.23 0.44 1.72
CA ALA A 98 14.54 1.14 2.79
C ALA A 98 15.08 2.55 3.06
N THR A 99 16.32 2.87 2.66
CA THR A 99 16.86 4.25 2.79
C THR A 99 16.19 5.24 1.84
N LEU A 100 15.54 4.76 0.78
CA LEU A 100 14.85 5.58 -0.21
C LEU A 100 13.37 5.71 0.19
N PHE A 101 13.06 6.79 0.91
CA PHE A 101 11.69 7.12 1.30
C PHE A 101 10.98 7.85 0.16
N ASP A 102 10.01 7.18 -0.47
CA ASP A 102 9.25 7.69 -1.62
C ASP A 102 7.74 7.47 -1.41
N PRO A 103 7.09 8.34 -0.62
CA PRO A 103 5.67 8.20 -0.33
C PRO A 103 4.78 8.49 -1.54
N LEU A 104 5.27 9.25 -2.52
CA LEU A 104 4.52 9.67 -3.71
C LEU A 104 4.78 8.80 -4.94
N GLY A 105 5.79 7.92 -4.89
CA GLY A 105 6.10 6.97 -5.95
C GLY A 105 6.93 7.56 -7.11
N PHE A 106 7.58 8.71 -6.94
CA PHE A 106 8.35 9.36 -7.99
C PHE A 106 9.55 8.54 -8.47
N ILE A 107 10.17 7.77 -7.57
CA ILE A 107 11.30 6.87 -7.88
C ILE A 107 10.90 5.39 -7.83
N ALA A 108 9.59 5.10 -7.86
CA ALA A 108 9.06 3.74 -7.92
C ALA A 108 9.67 2.87 -9.03
N PRO A 109 9.94 3.37 -10.26
CA PRO A 109 10.60 2.59 -11.31
C PRO A 109 12.00 2.08 -10.94
N TYR A 110 12.67 2.75 -10.00
CA TYR A 110 13.99 2.37 -9.51
C TYR A 110 13.90 1.49 -8.27
N THR A 111 13.06 1.85 -7.30
CA THR A 111 12.90 1.07 -6.05
C THR A 111 12.23 -0.28 -6.29
N ILE A 112 11.38 -0.41 -7.33
CA ILE A 112 10.77 -1.70 -7.69
C ILE A 112 11.80 -2.72 -8.16
N ARG A 113 12.88 -2.30 -8.82
CA ARG A 113 13.96 -3.22 -9.25
C ARG A 113 14.63 -3.88 -8.05
N GLY A 114 14.88 -3.12 -6.98
CA GLY A 114 15.41 -3.66 -5.73
C GLY A 114 14.43 -4.61 -5.02
N LYS A 115 13.13 -4.30 -5.06
CA LYS A 115 12.08 -5.18 -4.49
C LYS A 115 11.91 -6.47 -5.30
N LEU A 116 11.99 -6.40 -6.62
CA LEU A 116 11.99 -7.58 -7.50
C LEU A 116 13.20 -8.47 -7.23
N LEU A 117 14.40 -7.88 -7.08
CA LEU A 117 15.60 -8.63 -6.70
C LEU A 117 15.41 -9.36 -5.36
N LEU A 118 14.88 -8.65 -4.35
CA LEU A 118 14.58 -9.27 -3.05
C LEU A 118 13.57 -10.44 -3.20
N GLN A 119 12.55 -10.29 -4.05
CA GLN A 119 11.57 -11.33 -4.35
C GLN A 119 12.18 -12.54 -5.09
N GLU A 120 13.08 -12.30 -6.04
CA GLU A 120 13.85 -13.35 -6.74
C GLU A 120 14.65 -14.17 -5.73
N MET A 121 15.37 -13.52 -4.81
CA MET A 121 16.15 -14.20 -3.77
C MET A 121 15.29 -15.04 -2.82
N TRP A 122 14.11 -14.55 -2.46
CA TRP A 122 13.14 -15.34 -1.68
C TRP A 122 12.66 -16.58 -2.44
N THR A 123 12.43 -16.46 -3.74
CA THR A 123 11.98 -17.56 -4.59
C THR A 123 13.08 -18.59 -4.83
N ALA A 124 14.34 -18.15 -4.84
CA ALA A 124 15.52 -19.01 -4.96
C ALA A 124 15.85 -19.79 -3.68
N GLY A 125 15.17 -19.52 -2.56
CA GLY A 125 15.40 -20.20 -1.28
C GLY A 125 16.68 -19.78 -0.55
N LEU A 126 17.30 -18.65 -0.94
CA LEU A 126 18.47 -18.10 -0.26
C LEU A 126 18.09 -17.60 1.14
N ASP A 127 18.95 -17.76 2.14
CA ASP A 127 18.76 -17.22 3.49
C ASP A 127 19.23 -15.74 3.58
N TRP A 128 18.98 -15.06 4.70
CA TRP A 128 19.15 -13.62 4.87
C TRP A 128 20.52 -13.07 4.51
N ASP A 129 21.56 -13.87 4.76
CA ASP A 129 22.97 -13.49 4.65
C ASP A 129 23.71 -14.29 3.55
N ASP A 130 22.98 -15.11 2.77
CA ASP A 130 23.51 -15.75 1.57
C ASP A 130 23.72 -14.71 0.45
N TYR A 131 24.82 -14.85 -0.30
CA TYR A 131 25.20 -13.93 -1.38
C TYR A 131 25.13 -14.60 -2.74
N GLU A 132 24.50 -13.92 -3.70
CA GLU A 132 24.40 -14.40 -5.08
C GLU A 132 25.72 -14.05 -5.82
N SER A 133 26.56 -15.04 -6.12
CA SER A 133 27.92 -14.82 -6.62
C SER A 133 28.05 -14.66 -8.14
N ASN A 134 26.98 -14.81 -8.93
CA ASN A 134 27.09 -14.79 -10.39
C ASN A 134 25.85 -14.22 -11.10
N ARG A 135 25.95 -12.96 -11.54
CA ARG A 135 25.07 -12.40 -12.58
C ARG A 135 25.91 -11.72 -13.67
N ARG A 136 26.77 -12.51 -14.35
CA ARG A 136 27.34 -12.11 -15.65
C ARG A 136 26.47 -12.67 -16.78
N ASN A 137 25.88 -11.75 -17.53
CA ASN A 137 25.39 -11.87 -18.92
C ASN A 137 24.50 -13.06 -19.32
N SER A 138 23.18 -12.83 -19.38
CA SER A 138 22.32 -13.45 -20.40
C SER A 138 21.01 -12.68 -20.62
N HIS A 139 21.10 -11.37 -20.90
CA HIS A 139 19.99 -10.70 -21.58
C HIS A 139 20.15 -10.91 -23.09
N SER A 140 19.71 -12.08 -23.59
CA SER A 140 19.48 -12.23 -25.03
C SER A 140 18.20 -11.49 -25.39
N SER A 141 18.33 -10.41 -26.16
CA SER A 141 17.29 -9.43 -26.48
C SER A 141 16.23 -9.90 -27.49
N HIS A 142 16.21 -11.17 -27.91
CA HIS A 142 15.11 -11.71 -28.70
C HIS A 142 14.94 -13.22 -28.46
N PRO A 143 13.75 -13.73 -28.08
CA PRO A 143 13.49 -15.15 -28.21
C PRO A 143 13.40 -15.48 -29.71
N LYS A 144 14.32 -16.33 -30.19
CA LYS A 144 14.16 -17.03 -31.47
C LYS A 144 12.75 -17.63 -31.48
N GLN A 145 12.00 -17.35 -32.55
CA GLN A 145 10.64 -17.83 -32.80
C GLN A 145 10.44 -19.26 -32.26
N TRP A 146 9.40 -19.42 -31.44
CA TRP A 146 8.95 -20.69 -30.90
C TRP A 146 8.76 -21.70 -32.03
N ARG A 147 9.57 -22.76 -32.05
CA ARG A 147 9.35 -23.93 -32.91
C ARG A 147 8.53 -24.95 -32.15
N HIS A 148 7.57 -25.59 -32.83
CA HIS A 148 6.84 -26.74 -32.32
C HIS A 148 7.84 -27.84 -31.89
N VAL A 149 7.74 -28.29 -30.64
CA VAL A 149 8.55 -29.39 -30.10
C VAL A 149 7.75 -30.68 -30.27
N PRO A 150 8.35 -31.78 -30.77
CA PRO A 150 7.63 -33.03 -30.97
C PRO A 150 6.87 -33.49 -29.72
N THR A 151 5.65 -33.96 -29.96
CA THR A 151 4.58 -34.20 -28.98
C THR A 151 4.97 -35.14 -27.83
N LYS A 152 6.02 -35.98 -28.01
CA LYS A 152 6.52 -36.87 -26.95
C LYS A 152 7.14 -36.12 -25.76
N VAL A 153 7.70 -34.94 -25.98
CA VAL A 153 8.54 -34.20 -25.02
C VAL A 153 7.85 -32.94 -24.48
N ASN A 154 6.75 -32.50 -25.09
CA ASN A 154 6.07 -31.27 -24.68
C ASN A 154 5.11 -31.53 -23.49
N PRO A 155 5.43 -31.03 -22.27
CA PRO A 155 4.57 -31.21 -21.10
C PRO A 155 3.25 -30.42 -21.24
N ALA A 156 3.22 -29.39 -22.09
CA ALA A 156 2.03 -28.58 -22.32
C ALA A 156 0.91 -29.36 -23.03
N ASP A 157 1.23 -30.45 -23.74
CA ASP A 157 0.26 -31.16 -24.57
C ASP A 157 -0.34 -32.39 -23.89
N LEU A 158 0.11 -32.76 -22.68
CA LEU A 158 -0.24 -34.03 -22.00
C LEU A 158 -1.75 -34.28 -21.91
N GLU A 159 -2.56 -33.26 -21.61
CA GLU A 159 -4.01 -33.41 -21.46
C GLU A 159 -4.76 -33.57 -22.78
N SER A 160 -4.24 -33.04 -23.89
CA SER A 160 -4.87 -33.09 -25.22
C SER A 160 -4.20 -34.08 -26.17
N ARG A 161 -3.16 -34.79 -25.69
CA ARG A 161 -2.27 -35.62 -26.51
C ARG A 161 -2.97 -36.80 -27.16
N ASP A 162 -3.88 -37.45 -26.44
CA ASP A 162 -4.61 -38.61 -26.96
C ASP A 162 -5.62 -38.22 -28.03
N GLU A 163 -6.33 -37.10 -27.83
CA GLU A 163 -7.25 -36.53 -28.83
C GLU A 163 -6.49 -36.03 -30.08
N TYR A 164 -5.36 -35.36 -29.89
CA TYR A 164 -4.48 -34.92 -30.99
C TYR A 164 -3.93 -36.09 -31.80
N ASN A 165 -3.46 -37.15 -31.13
CA ASN A 165 -2.95 -38.35 -31.79
C ASN A 165 -4.06 -39.14 -32.50
N ALA A 166 -5.28 -39.16 -31.96
CA ALA A 166 -6.43 -39.75 -32.63
C ALA A 166 -6.74 -39.00 -33.93
N PHE A 167 -6.70 -37.66 -33.89
CA PHE A 167 -6.91 -36.79 -35.04
C PHE A 167 -5.86 -36.99 -36.15
N ILE A 168 -4.57 -37.05 -35.80
CA ILE A 168 -3.49 -37.32 -36.78
C ILE A 168 -3.65 -38.71 -37.41
N LYS A 169 -4.07 -39.70 -36.63
CA LYS A 169 -4.23 -41.08 -37.10
C LYS A 169 -5.57 -41.31 -37.83
N SER A 170 -6.33 -40.25 -38.11
CA SER A 170 -7.67 -40.31 -38.71
C SER A 170 -8.61 -41.29 -37.98
N LYS A 171 -8.46 -41.41 -36.65
CA LYS A 171 -9.34 -42.19 -35.80
C LYS A 171 -10.46 -41.29 -35.28
N ASP A 172 -11.67 -41.85 -35.18
CA ASP A 172 -12.81 -41.14 -34.60
C ASP A 172 -12.50 -40.67 -33.16
N LEU A 173 -12.86 -39.42 -32.87
CA LEU A 173 -12.78 -38.88 -31.52
C LEU A 173 -13.80 -39.56 -30.58
N PRO A 174 -13.50 -39.67 -29.28
CA PRO A 174 -14.48 -40.13 -28.29
C PRO A 174 -15.72 -39.24 -28.31
N LYS A 175 -16.92 -39.83 -28.24
CA LYS A 175 -18.21 -39.09 -28.24
C LYS A 175 -18.34 -38.04 -27.13
N THR A 176 -17.52 -38.14 -26.08
CA THR A 176 -17.45 -37.21 -24.95
C THR A 176 -16.53 -36.01 -25.19
N SER A 177 -15.79 -35.98 -26.31
CA SER A 177 -14.82 -34.93 -26.60
C SER A 177 -15.52 -33.61 -26.92
N LYS A 178 -15.05 -32.53 -26.29
CA LYS A 178 -15.52 -31.17 -26.55
C LYS A 178 -15.11 -30.65 -27.94
N LEU A 179 -14.17 -31.34 -28.60
CA LEU A 179 -13.70 -30.99 -29.94
C LEU A 179 -14.69 -31.41 -31.03
N LEU A 180 -15.49 -32.46 -30.84
CA LEU A 180 -16.43 -32.95 -31.85
C LEU A 180 -17.42 -31.87 -32.31
N GLY A 181 -17.89 -31.02 -31.40
CA GLY A 181 -18.81 -29.92 -31.71
C GLY A 181 -18.19 -28.77 -32.51
N LEU A 182 -16.87 -28.77 -32.72
CA LEU A 182 -16.12 -27.70 -33.39
C LEU A 182 -15.67 -28.07 -34.80
N GLN A 183 -16.07 -29.25 -35.31
CA GLN A 183 -15.64 -29.78 -36.61
C GLN A 183 -14.12 -29.56 -36.85
N PRO A 184 -13.25 -30.17 -36.04
CA PRO A 184 -11.84 -29.83 -36.05
C PRO A 184 -11.17 -30.29 -37.34
N ARG A 185 -10.26 -29.47 -37.88
CA ARG A 185 -9.43 -29.78 -39.04
C ARG A 185 -7.97 -29.49 -38.75
N ILE A 186 -7.07 -30.30 -39.29
CA ILE A 186 -5.62 -30.08 -39.18
C ILE A 186 -5.15 -29.23 -40.35
N ASP A 187 -4.44 -28.15 -40.04
CA ASP A 187 -3.78 -27.25 -41.00
C ASP A 187 -2.45 -27.85 -41.50
N GLU A 188 -1.88 -27.30 -42.58
CA GLU A 188 -0.57 -27.68 -43.14
C GLU A 188 0.56 -27.63 -42.10
N ASN A 189 0.41 -26.76 -41.10
CA ASN A 189 1.34 -26.61 -39.98
C ASN A 189 1.14 -27.61 -38.83
N GLY A 190 0.22 -28.58 -38.97
CA GLY A 190 -0.09 -29.57 -37.94
C GLY A 190 -0.90 -29.04 -36.76
N LEU A 191 -1.53 -27.86 -36.90
CA LEU A 191 -2.35 -27.22 -35.88
C LEU A 191 -3.82 -27.62 -36.04
N ILE A 192 -4.52 -27.86 -34.93
CA ILE A 192 -5.97 -28.09 -34.93
C ILE A 192 -6.69 -26.74 -35.03
N ARG A 193 -7.54 -26.59 -36.04
CA ARG A 193 -8.38 -25.41 -36.27
C ARG A 193 -9.86 -25.80 -36.27
N CYS A 194 -10.70 -24.84 -35.90
CA CYS A 194 -12.15 -24.96 -36.03
C CYS A 194 -12.52 -24.79 -37.50
N ASP A 195 -13.32 -25.70 -38.04
CA ASP A 195 -13.97 -25.46 -39.33
C ASP A 195 -15.25 -24.67 -39.10
N GLY A 196 -15.39 -23.55 -39.80
CA GLY A 196 -16.36 -22.51 -39.49
C GLY A 196 -17.25 -22.18 -40.68
N ARG A 197 -18.37 -21.50 -40.42
CA ARG A 197 -19.31 -21.06 -41.48
C ARG A 197 -18.80 -19.91 -42.34
N TYR A 198 -17.58 -19.42 -42.07
CA TYR A 198 -16.99 -18.27 -42.72
C TYR A 198 -16.01 -18.64 -43.83
N GLU A 199 -16.06 -19.88 -44.34
CA GLU A 199 -15.13 -20.38 -45.37
C GLU A 199 -15.00 -19.41 -46.56
N TYR A 200 -16.13 -18.92 -47.08
CA TYR A 200 -16.19 -18.01 -48.23
C TYR A 200 -16.05 -16.52 -47.89
N ALA A 201 -15.81 -16.15 -46.63
CA ALA A 201 -15.65 -14.77 -46.21
C ALA A 201 -14.23 -14.25 -46.51
N GLU A 202 -13.94 -13.95 -47.79
CA GLU A 202 -12.60 -13.55 -48.25
C GLU A 202 -12.03 -12.29 -47.57
N PHE A 203 -12.90 -11.41 -47.07
CA PHE A 203 -12.50 -10.21 -46.33
C PHE A 203 -11.89 -10.52 -44.94
N LEU A 204 -12.06 -11.75 -44.43
CA LEU A 204 -11.49 -12.20 -43.17
C LEU A 204 -10.17 -12.95 -43.39
N SER A 205 -9.22 -12.74 -42.49
CA SER A 205 -7.99 -13.52 -42.47
C SER A 205 -8.28 -15.01 -42.30
N PHE A 206 -7.38 -15.86 -42.80
CA PHE A 206 -7.49 -17.32 -42.63
C PHE A 206 -7.64 -17.73 -41.15
N ASP A 207 -6.87 -17.08 -40.27
CA ASP A 207 -6.96 -17.31 -38.82
C ASP A 207 -8.33 -16.91 -38.22
N ALA A 208 -9.02 -15.92 -38.79
CA ALA A 208 -10.35 -15.52 -38.33
C ALA A 208 -11.45 -16.43 -38.87
N ARG A 209 -11.28 -16.98 -40.08
CA ARG A 209 -12.20 -17.96 -40.68
C ARG A 209 -12.09 -19.33 -40.02
N ASN A 210 -10.85 -19.75 -39.75
CA ASN A 210 -10.51 -21.06 -39.19
C ASN A 210 -9.63 -20.89 -37.94
N PRO A 211 -10.20 -20.45 -36.81
CA PRO A 211 -9.42 -20.14 -35.61
C PRO A 211 -8.77 -21.39 -35.02
N ILE A 212 -7.57 -21.21 -34.45
CA ILE A 212 -6.79 -22.28 -33.82
C ILE A 212 -7.48 -22.70 -32.53
N ILE A 213 -7.77 -23.99 -32.37
CA ILE A 213 -8.41 -24.50 -31.17
C ILE A 213 -7.39 -24.62 -30.05
N LEU A 214 -7.70 -24.03 -28.89
CA LEU A 214 -6.86 -24.08 -27.69
C LEU A 214 -7.60 -24.77 -26.54
N PRO A 215 -6.94 -25.71 -25.84
CA PRO A 215 -7.52 -26.35 -24.66
C PRO A 215 -7.61 -25.38 -23.48
N ARG A 216 -8.62 -25.58 -22.64
CA ARG A 216 -8.76 -24.87 -21.35
C ARG A 216 -7.66 -25.33 -20.37
N LYS A 217 -7.28 -24.48 -19.41
CA LYS A 217 -6.30 -24.78 -18.33
C LYS A 217 -4.87 -25.10 -18.78
N ASN A 218 -4.61 -25.05 -20.07
CA ASN A 218 -3.26 -25.20 -20.60
C ASN A 218 -2.44 -23.93 -20.34
N TRP A 219 -1.19 -24.10 -19.95
CA TRP A 219 -0.25 -23.01 -19.72
C TRP A 219 -0.11 -22.08 -20.93
N VAL A 220 -0.08 -22.63 -22.15
CA VAL A 220 0.03 -21.84 -23.38
C VAL A 220 -1.22 -20.98 -23.57
N THR A 221 -2.41 -21.56 -23.34
CA THR A 221 -3.67 -20.83 -23.39
C THR A 221 -3.69 -19.68 -22.38
N LYS A 222 -3.23 -19.93 -21.15
CA LYS A 222 -3.10 -18.87 -20.12
C LYS A 222 -2.17 -17.74 -20.57
N LEU A 223 -1.02 -18.06 -21.17
CA LEU A 223 -0.10 -17.03 -21.69
C LEU A 223 -0.67 -16.22 -22.85
N ILE A 224 -1.44 -16.86 -23.74
CA ILE A 224 -2.14 -16.18 -24.83
C ILE A 224 -3.22 -15.24 -24.27
N VAL A 225 -4.05 -15.73 -23.34
CA VAL A 225 -5.05 -14.91 -22.63
C VAL A 225 -4.38 -13.73 -21.94
N LYS A 226 -3.26 -13.96 -21.23
CA LYS A 226 -2.45 -12.92 -20.60
C LYS A 226 -2.05 -11.83 -21.58
N ARG A 227 -1.49 -12.19 -22.74
CA ARG A 227 -1.06 -11.23 -23.76
C ARG A 227 -2.22 -10.36 -24.23
N TYR A 228 -3.36 -10.96 -24.58
CA TYR A 228 -4.52 -10.19 -25.06
C TYR A 228 -5.15 -9.34 -23.96
N HIS A 229 -5.15 -9.82 -22.72
CA HIS A 229 -5.60 -9.07 -21.57
C HIS A 229 -4.71 -7.84 -21.28
N GLU A 230 -3.39 -7.99 -21.39
CA GLU A 230 -2.41 -6.89 -21.23
C GLU A 230 -2.47 -5.88 -22.39
N LEU A 231 -2.67 -6.35 -23.63
CA LEU A 231 -2.92 -5.48 -24.79
C LEU A 231 -4.18 -4.62 -24.60
N GLY A 232 -5.22 -5.17 -23.98
CA GLY A 232 -6.43 -4.46 -23.56
C GLY A 232 -6.24 -3.51 -22.36
N LYS A 233 -4.99 -3.28 -21.91
CA LYS A 233 -4.60 -2.39 -20.80
C LYS A 233 -5.38 -2.64 -19.51
N HIS A 234 -5.84 -3.88 -19.28
CA HIS A 234 -6.68 -4.27 -18.15
C HIS A 234 -8.01 -3.47 -18.03
N VAL A 235 -8.43 -2.79 -19.11
CA VAL A 235 -9.73 -2.09 -19.21
C VAL A 235 -10.72 -2.96 -19.96
N SER A 236 -10.24 -3.74 -20.92
CA SER A 236 -11.06 -4.69 -21.64
C SER A 236 -11.67 -5.73 -20.71
N GLY A 237 -12.99 -5.74 -20.62
CA GLY A 237 -13.73 -6.78 -19.92
C GLY A 237 -13.68 -8.11 -20.68
N THR A 238 -14.10 -9.18 -20.02
CA THR A 238 -14.05 -10.56 -20.53
C THR A 238 -14.53 -10.69 -21.98
N ASN A 239 -15.65 -10.05 -22.34
CA ASN A 239 -16.21 -10.13 -23.70
C ASN A 239 -15.36 -9.44 -24.77
N GLN A 240 -14.71 -8.33 -24.43
CA GLN A 240 -13.82 -7.63 -25.37
C GLN A 240 -12.55 -8.45 -25.61
N THR A 241 -11.94 -8.97 -24.54
CA THR A 241 -10.78 -9.87 -24.64
C THR A 241 -11.15 -11.13 -25.41
N PHE A 242 -12.34 -11.69 -25.19
CA PHE A 242 -12.84 -12.84 -25.93
C PHE A 242 -13.01 -12.54 -27.43
N SER A 243 -13.59 -11.39 -27.78
CA SER A 243 -13.73 -10.96 -29.17
C SER A 243 -12.36 -10.80 -29.86
N ALA A 244 -11.40 -10.15 -29.18
CA ALA A 244 -10.04 -10.01 -29.69
C ALA A 244 -9.33 -11.35 -29.87
N LEU A 245 -9.52 -12.30 -28.94
CA LEU A 245 -9.00 -13.66 -29.07
C LEU A 245 -9.66 -14.43 -30.22
N SER A 246 -10.97 -14.27 -30.41
CA SER A 246 -11.76 -14.97 -31.44
C SER A 246 -11.34 -14.62 -32.87
N SER A 247 -10.61 -13.52 -33.07
CA SER A 247 -10.00 -13.19 -34.37
C SER A 247 -8.94 -14.20 -34.84
N ARG A 248 -8.48 -15.09 -33.95
CA ARG A 248 -7.34 -15.97 -34.22
C ARG A 248 -7.40 -17.32 -33.50
N PHE A 249 -7.98 -17.35 -32.30
CA PHE A 249 -7.99 -18.49 -31.41
C PHE A 249 -9.42 -18.81 -30.95
N TRP A 250 -9.73 -20.10 -30.90
CA TRP A 250 -10.94 -20.62 -30.30
C TRP A 250 -10.59 -21.41 -29.04
N ILE A 251 -10.79 -20.79 -27.87
CA ILE A 251 -10.52 -21.43 -26.57
C ILE A 251 -11.77 -22.18 -26.13
N ILE A 252 -11.63 -23.49 -25.85
CA ILE A 252 -12.71 -24.29 -25.27
C ILE A 252 -13.09 -23.70 -23.91
N SER A 253 -14.36 -23.29 -23.73
CA SER A 253 -14.79 -22.55 -22.53
C SER A 253 -13.94 -21.29 -22.26
N GLY A 254 -13.66 -20.53 -23.33
CA GLY A 254 -12.74 -19.39 -23.28
C GLY A 254 -13.17 -18.25 -22.35
N ARG A 255 -14.47 -18.03 -22.15
CA ARG A 255 -14.95 -16.98 -21.22
C ARG A 255 -14.54 -17.30 -19.78
N GLU A 256 -14.65 -18.56 -19.39
CA GLU A 256 -14.27 -19.00 -18.06
C GLU A 256 -12.75 -18.90 -17.86
N GLU A 257 -11.94 -19.26 -18.87
CA GLU A 257 -10.48 -19.12 -18.82
C GLU A 257 -10.06 -17.65 -18.67
N ILE A 258 -10.70 -16.74 -19.39
CA ILE A 258 -10.43 -15.29 -19.28
C ILE A 258 -10.82 -14.76 -17.91
N ARG A 259 -11.99 -15.15 -17.36
CA ARG A 259 -12.39 -14.76 -16.00
C ARG A 259 -11.43 -15.27 -14.94
N GLU A 260 -11.00 -16.52 -15.07
CA GLU A 260 -10.02 -17.13 -14.17
C GLU A 260 -8.71 -16.33 -14.17
N TYR A 261 -8.21 -15.97 -15.36
CA TYR A 261 -7.03 -15.11 -15.48
C TYR A 261 -7.26 -13.68 -14.95
N GLU A 262 -8.43 -13.06 -15.17
CA GLU A 262 -8.77 -11.75 -14.60
C GLU A 262 -8.73 -11.76 -13.06
N HIS A 263 -9.10 -12.87 -12.43
CA HIS A 263 -9.02 -13.05 -10.98
C HIS A 263 -7.58 -13.27 -10.50
N GLU A 264 -6.74 -13.96 -11.27
CA GLU A 264 -5.31 -14.12 -10.97
C GLU A 264 -4.51 -12.82 -11.17
N CYS A 265 -4.92 -11.97 -12.13
CA CYS A 265 -4.22 -10.75 -12.51
C CYS A 265 -4.17 -9.71 -11.36
N TYR A 266 -2.95 -9.43 -10.89
CA TYR A 266 -2.71 -8.45 -9.81
C TYR A 266 -3.27 -7.05 -10.13
N THR A 267 -3.07 -6.56 -11.36
CA THR A 267 -3.56 -5.23 -11.77
C THR A 267 -5.09 -5.16 -11.71
N CYS A 268 -5.79 -6.21 -12.16
CA CYS A 268 -7.25 -6.28 -12.08
C CYS A 268 -7.75 -6.44 -10.65
N ARG A 269 -7.10 -7.27 -9.83
CA ARG A 269 -7.42 -7.41 -8.40
C ARG A 269 -7.30 -6.08 -7.66
N LYS A 270 -6.22 -5.33 -7.91
CA LYS A 270 -5.99 -4.01 -7.31
C LYS A 270 -7.07 -3.01 -7.74
N ARG A 271 -7.42 -2.98 -9.03
CA ARG A 271 -8.47 -2.08 -9.57
C ARG A 271 -9.87 -2.41 -9.05
N LYS A 272 -10.20 -3.70 -8.91
CA LYS A 272 -11.51 -4.18 -8.44
C LYS A 272 -11.61 -4.28 -6.91
N ALA A 273 -10.56 -3.95 -6.16
CA ALA A 273 -10.57 -4.02 -4.70
C ALA A 273 -11.61 -3.04 -4.14
N LYS A 274 -12.55 -3.56 -3.33
CA LYS A 274 -13.51 -2.72 -2.61
C LYS A 274 -12.80 -1.92 -1.53
N VAL A 275 -13.25 -0.69 -1.30
CA VAL A 275 -12.80 0.12 -0.16
C VAL A 275 -13.23 -0.56 1.14
N ALA A 276 -12.37 -0.53 2.15
CA ALA A 276 -12.74 -1.03 3.47
C ALA A 276 -13.86 -0.16 4.06
N GLU A 277 -14.99 -0.77 4.40
CA GLU A 277 -16.09 -0.10 5.08
C GLU A 277 -15.84 -0.14 6.60
N GLN A 278 -16.06 0.99 7.28
CA GLN A 278 -15.94 1.05 8.74
C GLN A 278 -17.07 0.26 9.38
N VAL A 279 -16.77 -0.92 9.92
CA VAL A 279 -17.72 -1.68 10.73
C VAL A 279 -17.77 -1.03 12.12
N MET A 280 -18.92 -0.47 12.48
CA MET A 280 -19.17 0.03 13.84
C MET A 280 -19.28 -1.15 14.79
N ALA A 281 -18.28 -1.34 15.65
CA ALA A 281 -18.32 -2.35 16.69
C ALA A 281 -19.44 -2.06 17.70
N SER A 282 -20.04 -3.11 18.25
CA SER A 282 -20.99 -3.00 19.36
C SER A 282 -20.34 -2.26 20.55
N LEU A 283 -21.12 -1.41 21.22
CA LEU A 283 -20.63 -0.67 22.39
C LEU A 283 -20.32 -1.64 23.56
N PRO A 284 -19.27 -1.39 24.36
CA PRO A 284 -18.93 -2.26 25.48
C PRO A 284 -20.04 -2.32 26.54
N GLU A 285 -20.25 -3.49 27.15
CA GLU A 285 -21.30 -3.75 28.16
C GLU A 285 -21.27 -2.77 29.35
N ILE A 286 -20.09 -2.29 29.71
CA ILE A 286 -19.88 -1.30 30.78
C ILE A 286 -20.72 -0.03 30.61
N ARG A 287 -21.07 0.35 29.37
CA ARG A 287 -21.94 1.52 29.12
C ARG A 287 -23.40 1.28 29.51
N PHE A 288 -23.81 0.03 29.75
CA PHE A 288 -25.20 -0.35 30.00
C PHE A 288 -25.46 -0.85 31.43
N LYS A 289 -24.42 -0.97 32.29
CA LYS A 289 -24.59 -1.43 33.67
C LYS A 289 -25.33 -0.39 34.53
N THR A 290 -26.40 -0.80 35.20
CA THR A 290 -27.21 0.02 36.13
C THR A 290 -26.88 -0.35 37.59
N PRO A 291 -26.80 0.60 38.55
CA PRO A 291 -27.00 2.04 38.42
C PRO A 291 -25.77 2.78 37.85
N LEU A 292 -26.05 3.82 37.07
CA LEU A 292 -25.07 4.69 36.41
C LEU A 292 -24.71 5.90 37.30
N HIS A 293 -24.10 5.67 38.47
CA HIS A 293 -23.58 6.80 39.24
C HIS A 293 -22.44 7.48 38.46
N ALA A 294 -22.37 8.82 38.55
CA ALA A 294 -21.34 9.57 37.86
C ALA A 294 -19.95 9.09 38.30
N PHE A 295 -19.06 8.86 37.33
CA PHE A 295 -17.69 8.36 37.49
C PHE A 295 -17.54 6.91 37.99
N ASP A 296 -18.61 6.12 38.13
CA ASP A 296 -18.50 4.68 38.46
C ASP A 296 -17.72 3.90 37.39
N GLY A 297 -18.03 4.17 36.11
CA GLY A 297 -17.26 3.70 34.96
C GLY A 297 -16.56 4.89 34.33
N THR A 298 -15.23 4.90 34.33
CA THR A 298 -14.44 6.03 33.83
C THR A 298 -13.46 5.58 32.75
N ALA A 299 -13.42 6.25 31.61
CA ALA A 299 -12.34 6.09 30.64
C ALA A 299 -11.28 7.16 30.85
N VAL A 300 -10.00 6.78 30.79
CA VAL A 300 -8.87 7.67 31.02
C VAL A 300 -7.96 7.75 29.80
N ASP A 301 -7.49 8.96 29.52
CA ASP A 301 -6.56 9.26 28.43
C ASP A 301 -5.57 10.35 28.83
N PHE A 302 -4.47 10.49 28.09
CA PHE A 302 -3.51 11.57 28.24
C PHE A 302 -3.49 12.46 27.00
N ASP A 303 -3.61 13.76 27.22
CA ASP A 303 -3.40 14.77 26.19
C ASP A 303 -2.10 15.55 26.45
N GLY A 304 -1.44 15.98 25.38
CA GLY A 304 -0.15 16.68 25.41
C GLY A 304 0.92 16.03 24.53
N PRO A 305 2.19 16.49 24.63
CA PRO A 305 2.74 17.34 25.69
C PRO A 305 2.43 18.84 25.53
N PHE A 306 2.02 19.48 26.61
CA PHE A 306 1.93 20.94 26.73
C PHE A 306 3.22 21.51 27.32
N ILE A 307 3.76 22.54 26.68
CA ILE A 307 5.00 23.19 27.13
C ILE A 307 4.63 24.36 28.03
N THR A 308 4.98 24.26 29.32
CA THR A 308 4.67 25.28 30.32
C THR A 308 5.88 26.15 30.65
N VAL A 309 5.64 27.46 30.81
CA VAL A 309 6.65 28.42 31.26
C VAL A 309 6.73 28.36 32.78
N GLN A 310 7.90 28.04 33.33
CA GLN A 310 8.11 27.82 34.77
C GLN A 310 8.70 29.05 35.49
N GLY A 311 8.62 30.24 34.87
CA GLY A 311 9.21 31.49 35.36
C GLY A 311 10.44 31.97 34.56
N ARG A 312 10.95 33.16 34.89
CA ARG A 312 12.08 33.79 34.17
C ARG A 312 13.37 32.99 34.42
N GLY A 313 14.08 32.61 33.34
CA GLY A 313 15.36 31.90 33.40
C GLY A 313 15.29 30.39 33.67
N LYS A 314 14.10 29.79 33.86
CA LYS A 314 13.94 28.34 34.04
C LYS A 314 13.64 27.63 32.70
N ARG A 315 14.19 26.43 32.52
CA ARG A 315 13.90 25.58 31.35
C ARG A 315 12.39 25.28 31.29
N ARG A 316 11.81 25.42 30.10
CA ARG A 316 10.41 25.05 29.83
C ARG A 316 10.23 23.57 30.14
N GLN A 317 9.12 23.22 30.79
CA GLN A 317 8.84 21.83 31.17
C GLN A 317 7.58 21.32 30.47
N LYS A 318 7.65 20.06 30.04
CA LYS A 318 6.48 19.35 29.50
C LYS A 318 5.53 19.01 30.64
N ARG A 319 4.24 19.17 30.38
CA ARG A 319 3.12 18.76 31.22
C ARG A 319 2.11 18.03 30.36
N TYR A 320 1.37 17.14 30.98
CA TYR A 320 0.34 16.35 30.35
C TYR A 320 -0.97 16.58 31.07
N LEU A 321 -2.08 16.46 30.35
CA LEU A 321 -3.40 16.55 30.91
C LEU A 321 -3.95 15.12 30.99
N CYS A 322 -4.26 14.65 32.19
CA CYS A 322 -4.94 13.38 32.40
C CYS A 322 -6.45 13.64 32.35
N LEU A 323 -7.10 13.05 31.35
CA LEU A 323 -8.53 13.21 31.09
C LEU A 323 -9.28 12.01 31.66
N PHE A 324 -10.18 12.26 32.60
CA PHE A 324 -11.10 11.26 33.12
C PHE A 324 -12.49 11.54 32.57
N THR A 325 -12.99 10.65 31.73
CA THR A 325 -14.30 10.77 31.09
C THR A 325 -15.27 9.76 31.69
N CYS A 326 -16.37 10.26 32.25
CA CYS A 326 -17.43 9.42 32.80
C CYS A 326 -18.15 8.68 31.64
N LEU A 327 -18.22 7.36 31.70
CA LEU A 327 -18.88 6.54 30.68
C LEU A 327 -20.41 6.63 30.75
N ALA A 328 -20.96 6.97 31.92
CA ALA A 328 -22.39 7.16 32.13
C ALA A 328 -22.87 8.53 31.62
N SER A 329 -22.27 9.62 32.11
CA SER A 329 -22.75 10.99 31.87
C SER A 329 -21.94 11.77 30.84
N ARG A 330 -20.81 11.23 30.35
CA ARG A 330 -19.83 11.94 29.51
C ARG A 330 -19.19 13.17 30.16
N ALA A 331 -19.38 13.38 31.46
CA ALA A 331 -18.68 14.42 32.21
C ALA A 331 -17.16 14.20 32.16
N VAL A 332 -16.41 15.28 31.96
CA VAL A 332 -14.95 15.24 31.87
C VAL A 332 -14.35 15.88 33.13
N HIS A 333 -13.40 15.19 33.75
CA HIS A 333 -12.58 15.70 34.86
C HIS A 333 -11.13 15.73 34.40
N LEU A 334 -10.46 16.87 34.60
CA LEU A 334 -9.12 17.11 34.08
C LEU A 334 -8.14 17.29 35.23
N GLU A 335 -7.01 16.58 35.18
CA GLU A 335 -5.93 16.69 36.15
C GLU A 335 -4.59 16.90 35.46
N VAL A 336 -3.75 17.79 35.98
CA VAL A 336 -2.42 18.03 35.42
C VAL A 336 -1.46 16.92 35.90
N ALA A 337 -0.80 16.26 34.96
CA ALA A 337 0.29 15.32 35.21
C ALA A 337 1.64 15.94 34.84
N PHE A 338 2.65 15.67 35.67
CA PHE A 338 3.98 16.26 35.52
C PHE A 338 4.89 15.45 34.58
N GLY A 339 4.49 14.21 34.25
CA GLY A 339 5.12 13.33 33.27
C GLY A 339 4.13 12.28 32.72
N LEU A 340 4.61 11.43 31.80
CA LEU A 340 3.92 10.26 31.23
C LEU A 340 4.37 8.97 31.92
N ASP A 341 4.56 9.04 33.22
CA ASP A 341 5.01 7.94 34.08
C ASP A 341 3.87 7.47 35.00
N THR A 342 4.05 6.28 35.56
CA THR A 342 3.09 5.65 36.48
C THR A 342 2.80 6.52 37.71
N ASP A 343 3.84 7.13 38.30
CA ASP A 343 3.70 7.93 39.53
C ASP A 343 2.90 9.21 39.27
N SER A 344 3.21 9.91 38.17
CA SER A 344 2.42 11.07 37.74
C SER A 344 0.94 10.72 37.49
N PHE A 345 0.67 9.56 36.90
CA PHE A 345 -0.70 9.08 36.72
C PHE A 345 -1.39 8.78 38.05
N LEU A 346 -0.76 8.03 38.96
CA LEU A 346 -1.34 7.69 40.25
C LEU A 346 -1.68 8.93 41.07
N ASN A 347 -0.80 9.93 41.07
CA ASN A 347 -1.05 11.21 41.73
C ASN A 347 -2.27 11.94 41.12
N ALA A 348 -2.43 11.93 39.80
CA ALA A 348 -3.61 12.49 39.13
C ALA A 348 -4.88 11.69 39.45
N PHE A 349 -4.78 10.36 39.47
CA PHE A 349 -5.88 9.47 39.82
C PHE A 349 -6.36 9.70 41.25
N TYR A 350 -5.46 9.79 42.24
CA TYR A 350 -5.85 10.07 43.62
C TYR A 350 -6.55 11.42 43.77
N ARG A 351 -6.12 12.46 43.06
CA ARG A 351 -6.82 13.77 43.06
C ARG A 351 -8.24 13.66 42.50
N MET A 352 -8.42 12.89 41.42
CA MET A 352 -9.74 12.62 40.86
C MET A 352 -10.62 11.86 41.86
N VAL A 353 -10.11 10.76 42.43
CA VAL A 353 -10.84 9.92 43.41
C VAL A 353 -11.27 10.72 44.63
N ASN A 354 -10.39 11.57 45.16
CA ASN A 354 -10.70 12.43 46.31
C ASN A 354 -11.82 13.45 46.03
N ARG A 355 -12.06 13.80 44.75
CA ARG A 355 -13.11 14.75 44.36
C ARG A 355 -14.39 14.09 43.84
N ARG A 356 -14.27 12.96 43.15
CA ARG A 356 -15.38 12.32 42.40
C ARG A 356 -15.81 10.97 42.98
N GLY A 357 -15.06 10.43 43.94
CA GLY A 357 -15.24 9.08 44.46
C GLY A 357 -14.41 8.05 43.70
N LEU A 358 -14.28 6.85 44.29
CA LEU A 358 -13.53 5.75 43.70
C LEU A 358 -14.34 5.10 42.57
N PRO A 359 -13.86 5.11 41.30
CA PRO A 359 -14.53 4.40 40.22
C PRO A 359 -14.51 2.89 40.47
N LYS A 360 -15.59 2.20 40.08
CA LYS A 360 -15.68 0.74 40.11
C LYS A 360 -14.85 0.10 39.01
N GLU A 361 -14.81 0.75 37.84
CA GLU A 361 -14.14 0.24 36.66
C GLU A 361 -13.52 1.39 35.85
N ILE A 362 -12.27 1.20 35.43
CA ILE A 362 -11.51 2.19 34.64
C ILE A 362 -11.07 1.55 33.33
N ILE A 363 -11.28 2.26 32.22
CA ILE A 363 -10.85 1.86 30.88
C ILE A 363 -9.74 2.79 30.42
N SER A 364 -8.62 2.24 29.97
CA SER A 364 -7.51 2.98 29.35
C SER A 364 -7.07 2.26 28.08
N ASP A 365 -6.18 2.90 27.32
CA ASP A 365 -5.38 2.17 26.33
C ASP A 365 -4.28 1.33 27.03
N ASN A 366 -3.45 0.65 26.23
CA ASN A 366 -2.33 -0.15 26.71
C ASN A 366 -1.05 0.69 26.94
N GLY A 367 -1.19 1.98 27.26
CA GLY A 367 -0.07 2.85 27.64
C GLY A 367 0.74 2.25 28.80
N THR A 368 2.06 2.36 28.72
CA THR A 368 2.99 1.74 29.69
C THR A 368 2.80 2.28 31.11
N ASN A 369 2.45 3.56 31.23
CA ASN A 369 2.04 4.24 32.47
C ASN A 369 0.76 3.64 33.10
N PHE A 370 -0.26 3.35 32.30
CA PHE A 370 -1.51 2.73 32.79
C PHE A 370 -1.30 1.26 33.18
N VAL A 371 -0.51 0.51 32.41
CA VAL A 371 -0.16 -0.87 32.73
C VAL A 371 0.64 -0.94 34.05
N GLY A 372 1.59 -0.01 34.24
CA GLY A 372 2.32 0.14 35.50
C GLY A 372 1.39 0.43 36.68
N ALA A 373 0.52 1.42 36.53
CA ALA A 373 -0.42 1.84 37.56
C ALA A 373 -1.39 0.72 37.97
N ASN A 374 -1.90 -0.05 36.99
CA ASN A 374 -2.77 -1.19 37.25
C ASN A 374 -2.07 -2.26 38.11
N ARG A 375 -0.78 -2.53 37.89
CA ARG A 375 -0.02 -3.46 38.73
C ARG A 375 0.11 -2.95 40.15
N GLU A 376 0.35 -1.66 40.34
CA GLU A 376 0.50 -1.05 41.66
C GLU A 376 -0.83 -0.99 42.41
N LEU A 377 -1.92 -0.58 41.76
CA LEU A 377 -3.26 -0.55 42.34
C LEU A 377 -3.76 -1.96 42.73
N LYS A 378 -3.41 -3.00 41.95
CA LYS A 378 -3.69 -4.39 42.33
C LYS A 378 -2.88 -4.85 43.54
N ARG A 379 -1.61 -4.43 43.65
CA ARG A 379 -0.76 -4.75 44.82
C ARG A 379 -1.32 -4.11 46.09
N THR A 380 -1.73 -2.85 46.04
CA THR A 380 -2.28 -2.14 47.20
C THR A 380 -3.68 -2.61 47.58
N SER A 381 -4.54 -2.98 46.63
CA SER A 381 -5.86 -3.55 46.94
C SER A 381 -5.76 -4.95 47.57
N CYS A 382 -4.77 -5.75 47.18
CA CYS A 382 -4.49 -7.04 47.81
C CYS A 382 -3.97 -6.88 49.25
N ALA A 383 -3.14 -5.85 49.51
CA ALA A 383 -2.63 -5.56 50.85
C ALA A 383 -3.73 -5.07 51.83
N PHE A 384 -4.80 -4.43 51.33
CA PHE A 384 -5.91 -3.94 52.15
C PHE A 384 -7.00 -4.99 52.45
N ARG A 385 -6.98 -6.17 51.80
CA ARG A 385 -7.93 -7.27 52.08
C ARG A 385 -7.54 -8.18 53.25
N GLN A 386 -6.42 -7.88 53.94
CA GLN A 386 -6.11 -8.47 55.24
C GLN A 386 -6.52 -7.52 56.37
N ARG A 387 -7.79 -7.58 56.77
CA ARG A 387 -8.23 -7.35 58.16
C ARG A 387 -9.60 -7.93 58.38
#